data_AF-A0AAW4HHW2-F1
#
_entry.id   AF-A0AAW4HHW2-F1
#
_cell.length_a   1.000
_cell.length_b   1.000
_cell.length_c   1.000
_cell.angle_alpha   90.00
_cell.angle_beta   90.00
_cell.angle_gamma   90.00
#
_symmetry.space_group_name_H-M   'P 1'
#
loop_
_entity.id
_entity.type
_entity.pdbx_description
1 polymer ?
#
loop_
_entity_poly.entity_id
_entity_poly.type
_entity_poly.pdbx_seq_one_letter_code
_entity_poly.pdbx_strand_id
1 'polypeptide(L)' 'HYGWEGLDREIQINCFYSNPSIKSSLKFLRRTQWARDKVEALYIDTFCR' A
#
# COMPACT_ATOMS: atom_id res chain seq x y z
N HIS A 1 11.43 -9.94 2.97
CA HIS A 1 11.05 -9.09 1.82
C HIS A 1 9.53 -9.01 1.80
N TYR A 2 8.95 -7.91 2.26
CA TYR A 2 7.49 -7.71 2.21
C TYR A 2 7.09 -7.51 0.75
N GLY A 3 6.59 -8.57 0.13
CA GLY A 3 6.00 -8.48 -1.21
C GLY A 3 4.64 -7.78 -1.17
N TRP A 4 4.07 -7.55 -2.35
CA TRP A 4 2.74 -6.96 -2.52
C TRP A 4 1.64 -7.71 -1.75
N GLU A 5 1.82 -9.01 -1.50
CA GLU A 5 0.89 -9.84 -0.73
C GLU A 5 0.80 -9.44 0.76
N GLY A 6 1.89 -8.96 1.36
CA GLY A 6 1.88 -8.48 2.75
C GLY A 6 1.13 -7.16 2.88
N LEU A 7 1.36 -6.25 1.94
CA LEU A 7 0.65 -4.97 1.84
C LEU A 7 -0.85 -5.16 1.57
N ASP A 8 -1.21 -6.14 0.73
CA ASP A 8 -2.61 -6.48 0.49
C ASP A 8 -3.29 -7.04 1.74
N ARG A 9 -2.61 -7.84 2.57
CA ARG A 9 -3.19 -8.34 3.83
C ARG A 9 -3.46 -7.25 4.87
N GLU A 10 -2.56 -6.28 5.01
CA GLU A 10 -2.70 -5.24 6.05
C GLU A 10 -3.63 -4.09 5.64
N ILE A 11 -3.63 -3.77 4.35
CA ILE A 11 -4.39 -2.63 3.82
C ILE A 11 -5.70 -3.11 3.16
N GLN A 12 -5.80 -4.40 2.81
CA GLN A 12 -6.95 -5.04 2.14
C GLN A 12 -7.34 -4.32 0.84
N ILE A 13 -6.33 -3.92 0.05
CA ILE A 13 -6.55 -3.17 -1.18
C ILE A 13 -6.07 -3.99 -2.37
N ASN A 14 -7.05 -4.54 -3.07
CA ASN A 14 -6.90 -5.32 -4.30
C ASN A 14 -6.17 -4.58 -5.45
N CYS A 15 -5.84 -3.31 -5.25
CA CYS A 15 -5.00 -2.51 -6.16
C CYS A 15 -3.59 -3.14 -6.33
N PHE A 16 -3.07 -3.81 -5.31
CA PHE A 16 -1.75 -4.44 -5.37
C PHE A 16 -1.77 -5.83 -6.01
N TYR A 17 -2.92 -6.52 -5.98
CA TYR A 17 -3.13 -7.82 -6.63
C TYR A 17 -3.53 -7.71 -8.10
N SER A 18 -4.45 -6.78 -8.44
CA SER A 18 -5.03 -6.71 -9.80
C SER A 18 -4.23 -5.86 -10.79
N ASN A 19 -3.40 -4.93 -10.33
CA ASN A 19 -2.62 -4.04 -11.22
C ASN A 19 -1.37 -3.52 -10.49
N PRO A 20 -0.30 -4.33 -10.37
CA PRO A 20 0.89 -4.05 -9.52
C PRO A 20 1.80 -2.92 -10.06
N SER A 21 1.26 -1.99 -10.84
CA SER A 21 1.99 -0.84 -11.35
C SER A 21 1.98 0.31 -10.34
N ILE A 22 3.16 0.77 -9.95
CA ILE A 22 3.37 1.92 -9.04
C ILE A 22 2.51 3.14 -9.45
N LYS A 23 2.41 3.45 -10.75
CA LYS A 23 1.61 4.58 -11.24
C LYS A 23 0.11 4.41 -10.94
N SER A 24 -0.42 3.19 -11.05
CA SER A 24 -1.83 2.87 -10.76
C SER A 24 -2.09 2.98 -9.26
N SER A 25 -1.22 2.38 -8.45
CA SER A 25 -1.30 2.44 -6.99
C SER A 25 -1.21 3.89 -6.49
N LEU A 26 -0.29 4.71 -7.01
CA LEU A 26 -0.20 6.14 -6.66
C LEU A 26 -1.42 6.96 -7.09
N LYS A 27 -2.09 6.59 -8.19
CA LYS A 27 -3.34 7.24 -8.61
C LYS A 27 -4.49 6.85 -7.66
N PHE A 28 -4.53 5.60 -7.23
CA PHE A 28 -5.50 5.10 -6.26
C PHE A 28 -5.30 5.74 -4.86
N LEU A 29 -4.06 5.72 -4.34
CA LEU A 29 -3.71 6.29 -3.04
C LEU A 29 -3.94 7.81 -2.97
N ARG A 30 -3.92 8.51 -4.11
CA ARG A 30 -4.30 9.94 -4.17
C ARG A 30 -5.81 10.19 -4.04
N ARG A 31 -6.64 9.21 -4.43
CA ARG A 31 -8.11 9.30 -4.32
C ARG A 31 -8.62 8.77 -2.99
N THR A 32 -7.90 7.83 -2.41
CA THR A 32 -8.28 7.13 -1.19
C THR A 32 -7.29 7.47 -0.07
N GLN A 33 -7.58 8.53 0.67
CA GLN A 33 -6.67 9.08 1.68
C GLN A 33 -6.38 8.06 2.80
N TRP A 34 -7.40 7.41 3.37
CA TRP A 34 -7.21 6.42 4.44
C TRP A 34 -6.26 5.26 4.06
N ALA A 35 -6.19 4.92 2.77
CA ALA A 35 -5.29 3.89 2.26
C ALA A 35 -3.83 4.38 2.27
N ARG A 36 -3.60 5.65 1.92
CA ARG A 36 -2.28 6.28 1.99
C ARG A 36 -1.77 6.31 3.43
N ASP A 37 -2.60 6.75 4.36
CA ASP A 37 -2.22 6.82 5.78
C ASP A 37 -1.80 5.44 6.33
N LYS A 38 -2.49 4.36 5.93
CA LYS A 38 -2.09 2.99 6.27
C LYS A 38 -0.74 2.56 5.68
N VAL A 39 -0.49 2.86 4.40
CA VAL A 39 0.82 2.57 3.77
C VAL A 39 1.94 3.31 4.49
N GLU A 40 1.72 4.57 4.85
CA GLU A 40 2.70 5.41 5.52
C GLU A 40 3.00 4.90 6.94
N ALA A 41 1.97 4.54 7.71
CA ALA A 41 2.13 3.94 9.03
C ALA A 41 2.95 2.63 8.97
N LEU A 42 2.66 1.77 8.01
CA LEU A 42 3.38 0.51 7.81
C LEU A 42 4.83 0.75 7.39
N TYR A 43 5.08 1.75 6.55
CA TYR A 43 6.44 2.13 6.17
C TYR A 43 7.27 2.60 7.38
N ILE A 44 6.68 3.43 8.24
CA ILE A 44 7.33 3.90 9.47
C ILE A 44 7.63 2.71 10.42
N ASP A 45 6.67 1.82 10.64
CA ASP A 45 6.86 0.64 11.52
C ASP A 45 7.95 -0.32 11.00
N THR A 46 8.02 -0.50 9.68
CA THR A 46 8.95 -1.45 9.06
C THR A 46 10.35 -0.89 8.86
N PHE A 47 10.49 0.40 8.52
CA PHE A 47 11.76 1.00 8.08
C PHE A 47 12.33 2.07 9.00
N CYS A 48 11.52 2.73 9.83
CA CYS A 48 11.98 3.76 10.76
C CYS A 48 12.16 3.25 12.19
N ARG A 49 12.01 1.95 12.41
CA ARG A 49 12.24 1.30 13.71
C ARG A 49 13.69 0.87 13.90
#